data_AF-A0A7V0R4V5-F1
#
_entry.id   AF-A0A7V0R4V5-F1
#
_cell.length_a   1.000
_cell.length_b   1.000
_cell.length_c   1.000
_cell.angle_alpha   90.00
_cell.angle_beta   90.00
_cell.angle_gamma   90.00
#
_symmetry.space_group_name_H-M   'P 1'
#
loop_
_entity.id
_entity.type
_entity.pdbx_description
1 polymer ?
#
loop_
_entity_poly.entity_id
_entity_poly.type
_entity_poly.pdbx_seq_one_letter_code
_entity_poly.pdbx_strand_id
1 'polypeptide(L)' 'MYERFFHLKTKPFELVPNPAFIYLSKTHKKAITYLDYGVREKAGFILLTGEVGSGKTTL' A
#
# COMPACT_ATOMS: atom_id res chain seq x y z
N MET A 1 27.19 -2.06 2.69
CA MET A 1 28.15 -2.60 1.68
C MET A 1 27.48 -2.73 0.33
N TYR A 2 26.39 -3.50 0.21
CA TYR A 2 25.62 -3.60 -1.04
C TYR A 2 24.95 -2.29 -1.47
N GLU A 3 24.46 -1.47 -0.54
CA GLU A 3 23.77 -0.21 -0.91
C GLU A 3 24.69 0.77 -1.64
N ARG A 4 25.92 0.94 -1.15
CA ARG A 4 26.90 1.82 -1.80
C ARG A 4 27.35 1.27 -3.15
N PHE A 5 27.55 -0.05 -3.26
CA PHE A 5 27.97 -0.70 -4.51
C PHE A 5 26.91 -0.63 -5.60
N PHE A 6 25.63 -0.83 -5.25
CA PHE A 6 24.50 -0.82 -6.18
C PHE A 6 23.71 0.50 -6.20
N HIS A 7 24.19 1.54 -5.52
CA HIS A 7 23.50 2.83 -5.37
C HIS A 7 22.06 2.72 -4.84
N LEU A 8 21.81 1.76 -3.95
CA LEU A 8 20.52 1.60 -3.30
C LEU A 8 20.37 2.60 -2.17
N LYS A 9 19.15 3.10 -1.97
CA LYS A 9 18.82 4.05 -0.89
C LYS A 9 18.60 3.38 0.46
N THR A 10 18.27 2.10 0.44
CA THR A 10 17.93 1.31 1.62
C THR A 10 18.47 -0.10 1.47
N LYS A 11 18.55 -0.81 2.59
CA LYS A 11 18.96 -2.21 2.62
C LYS A 11 18.04 -3.04 1.71
N PRO A 12 18.59 -3.76 0.72
CA PRO A 12 17.78 -4.65 -0.10
C PRO A 12 17.37 -5.91 0.68
N PHE A 13 16.26 -6.52 0.28
CA PHE A 13 15.78 -7.82 0.77
C PHE A 13 15.48 -7.88 2.28
N GLU A 14 14.89 -6.82 2.83
CA GLU A 14 14.34 -6.89 4.19
C GLU A 14 13.16 -7.87 4.26
N LEU A 15 13.10 -8.64 5.35
CA LEU A 15 12.05 -9.63 5.57
C LEU A 15 10.71 -9.00 5.95
N VAL A 16 10.74 -7.77 6.46
CA VAL A 16 9.55 -7.02 6.85
C VAL A 16 9.07 -6.20 5.66
N PRO A 17 7.80 -6.32 5.24
CA PRO A 17 7.24 -5.46 4.19
C PRO A 17 7.38 -3.99 4.58
N ASN A 18 7.99 -3.18 3.72
CA ASN A 18 8.13 -1.75 3.93
C ASN A 18 7.03 -0.98 3.16
N PRO A 19 6.11 -0.29 3.86
CA PRO A 19 5.01 0.46 3.23
C PRO A 19 5.47 1.51 2.21
N ALA A 20 6.69 2.04 2.34
CA ALA A 20 7.25 2.99 1.39
C ALA A 20 7.44 2.41 -0.02
N PHE A 21 7.46 1.08 -0.15
CA PHE A 21 7.59 0.36 -1.42
C PHE A 21 6.26 -0.20 -1.94
N ILE A 22 5.13 0.29 -1.42
CA ILE A 22 3.81 -0.15 -1.90
C ILE A 22 3.61 0.21 -3.38
N TYR A 23 3.26 -0.80 -4.20
CA TYR A 23 2.88 -0.55 -5.58
C TYR A 23 1.39 -0.21 -5.69
N LEU A 24 1.11 1.09 -5.82
CA LEU A 24 -0.24 1.62 -6.00
C LEU A 24 -0.73 1.38 -7.43
N SER A 25 -1.22 0.17 -7.69
CA SER A 25 -1.94 -0.17 -8.92
C SER A 25 -3.13 0.78 -9.15
N LYS A 26 -3.67 0.81 -10.38
CA LYS A 26 -4.86 1.62 -10.69
C LYS A 26 -6.02 1.32 -9.74
N THR A 27 -6.21 0.04 -9.38
CA THR A 27 -7.28 -0.40 -8.47
C THR A 27 -7.00 0.03 -7.04
N HIS A 28 -5.75 -0.10 -6.57
CA HIS A 28 -5.35 0.36 -5.23
C HIS A 28 -5.54 1.87 -5.07
N LYS A 29 -5.16 2.67 -6.09
CA LYS A 29 -5.37 4.12 -6.07
C LYS A 29 -6.84 4.49 -5.93
N LYS A 30 -7.72 3.84 -6.71
CA LYS A 30 -9.17 4.06 -6.61
C LYS A 30 -9.69 3.70 -5.22
N ALA A 31 -9.30 2.54 -4.67
CA ALA A 31 -9.71 2.11 -3.35
C ALA A 31 -9.32 3.12 -2.27
N ILE A 32 -8.08 3.63 -2.28
CA ILE A 32 -7.63 4.68 -1.35
C ILE A 32 -8.47 5.94 -1.49
N THR A 33 -8.77 6.38 -2.71
CA THR A 33 -9.63 7.57 -2.93
C THR A 33 -11.03 7.38 -2.33
N TYR A 34 -11.63 6.19 -2.47
CA TYR A 34 -12.94 5.90 -1.86
C TYR A 34 -12.88 5.81 -0.34
N LEU A 35 -11.80 5.26 0.21
CA LEU A 35 -11.57 5.22 1.66
C LEU A 35 -11.42 6.64 2.23
N ASP A 36 -10.59 7.49 1.62
CA ASP A 36 -10.41 8.89 2.01
C ASP A 36 -11.73 9.66 1.94
N TYR A 37 -12.50 9.48 0.86
CA TYR A 37 -13.82 10.09 0.71
C TYR A 37 -14.79 9.62 1.81
N GLY A 38 -14.88 8.32 2.05
CA GLY A 38 -15.79 7.79 3.07
C GLY A 38 -15.44 8.27 4.49
N VAL A 39 -14.14 8.43 4.80
CA VAL A 39 -13.70 9.02 6.06
C VAL A 39 -14.11 10.50 6.16
N ARG A 40 -13.91 11.29 5.10
CA ARG A 40 -14.26 12.72 5.07
C ARG A 40 -15.76 12.97 5.21
N GLU A 41 -16.56 12.16 4.53
CA GLU A 41 -18.03 12.25 4.60
C GLU A 41 -18.63 11.59 5.85
N LYS A 42 -17.78 11.04 6.73
CA LYS A 42 -18.20 10.32 7.94
C LYS A 42 -19.17 9.18 7.63
N ALA A 43 -18.88 8.43 6.57
CA ALA A 43 -19.62 7.22 6.26
C ALA A 43 -19.58 6.28 7.48
N GLY A 44 -20.75 5.80 7.92
CA GLY A 44 -20.85 4.93 9.10
C GLY A 44 -20.13 3.59 8.95
N PHE A 45 -19.91 3.13 7.71
CA PHE A 45 -19.06 1.98 7.39
C PHE A 45 -18.56 2.08 5.94
N ILE A 46 -17.40 1.48 5.66
CA ILE A 46 -16.85 1.31 4.31
C ILE A 46 -16.47 -0.16 4.14
N LEU A 47 -16.82 -0.75 2.99
CA LEU A 47 -16.50 -2.13 2.67
C LEU A 47 -15.44 -2.19 1.56
N LEU A 48 -14.26 -2.75 1.87
CA LEU A 48 -13.21 -3.02 0.90
C LEU A 48 -13.19 -4.53 0.57
N THR A 49 -13.50 -4.89 -0.69
CA THR A 49 -13.52 -6.28 -1.15
C THR A 49 -12.43 -6.56 -2.19
N GLY A 50 -12.11 -7.84 -2.39
CA GLY A 50 -11.09 -8.31 -3.32
C GLY A 50 -10.61 -9.70 -2.98
N GLU A 51 -9.92 -10.35 -3.91
CA GLU A 51 -9.40 -11.72 -3.77
C GLU A 51 -8.35 -11.86 -2.66
N VAL A 52 -8.04 -13.09 -2.24
CA VAL A 52 -6.96 -13.36 -1.29
C VAL A 52 -5.63 -12.83 -1.88
N GLY A 53 -4.86 -12.12 -1.07
CA GLY A 53 -3.61 -11.51 -1.52
C GLY A 53 -3.76 -10.19 -2.30
N SER A 54 -4.99 -9.67 -2.48
CA SER A 54 -5.23 -8.40 -3.21
C SER A 54 -4.82 -7.12 -2.44
N GLY A 55 -4.09 -7.22 -1.33
CA GLY A 55 -3.62 -6.07 -0.56
C GLY A 55 -4.66 -5.33 0.30
N LYS A 56 -5.83 -5.92 0.57
CA LYS A 56 -6.91 -5.26 1.36
C LYS A 56 -6.46 -4.72 2.72
N THR A 57 -5.65 -5.47 3.48
CA THR A 57 -5.16 -5.06 4.81
C THR A 57 -4.00 -4.08 4.73
N THR A 58 -3.33 -4.01 3.57
CA THR A 58 -2.18 -3.13 3.34
C THR A 58 -2.61 -1.73 2.96
N LEU A 59 -3.75 -1.59 2.28
CA LEU A 59 -4.40 -0.31 1.99
C LEU A 59 -5.15 0.23 3.21
#